data_AF-A0A8H6WV29-F1
#
_entry.id   AF-A0A8H6WV29-F1
#
_cell.length_a   1.000
_cell.length_b   1.000
_cell.length_c   1.000
_cell.angle_alpha   90.00
_cell.angle_beta   90.00
_cell.angle_gamma   90.00
#
_symmetry.space_group_name_H-M   'P 1'
#
loop_
_entity.id
_entity.type
_entity.pdbx_description
1 polymer ?
#
loop_
_entity_poly.entity_id
_entity_poly.type
_entity_poly.pdbx_seq_one_letter_code
_entity_poly.pdbx_strand_id
1 'polypeptide(L)'
;MFEGGNLQRGAALLKLSAEENWLQDFPLPTPLTAHVELPESMDLQRLSVFLDHFRNSGYFFLSSDRLLSWQNGAAGARPPPTSLVNIIYFWAAHLEHRPTGEFLDAAIRHLPLDMQTAASNSELLIETLQAALLLSLYYLHATESTEGRYHATSAASLAFSAGLHQIYAGINTFYPSLFALNGPVLAQPNDAQTTSERVDAFWSIVLVNSLWTAALGGYPALASASGLSIDTPWPGGTRAGATIVKFLNRHEADGHSSFALLVKASVLLERVAEITTQDGIDAAAHDLLEQRLVSFEASLPRVQIHIPGILDSPPSSFSTSSTHSPLMTAHLFTNLALIRFYSFRQAADELVDSFDLAPASASSWRSKSMQAADRITELLSDLNREVGVSQAALLGPASLAAYEVYAAALTPEPLAAALSLSSLNACPDPADDDLRILEIQSRMQCLLHAMAAHAPHSALSNHCWTLAMATSTGQTMPVSASASVSVSGTPSPPSFIMDEVLYS
;
A
#
# COMPACT_ATOMS: atom_id res chain seq x y z
N MET A 1 -19.04 12.79 -37.90
CA MET A 1 -19.77 12.43 -36.67
C MET A 1 -18.91 11.44 -35.90
N PHE A 2 -18.00 11.89 -35.05
CA PHE A 2 -17.39 11.16 -33.92
C PHE A 2 -16.26 12.04 -33.36
N GLU A 3 -16.63 13.20 -32.81
CA GLU A 3 -15.80 14.02 -31.94
C GLU A 3 -16.75 14.58 -30.88
N GLY A 4 -16.62 14.12 -29.63
CA GLY A 4 -17.53 14.54 -28.56
C GLY A 4 -17.31 13.88 -27.19
N GLY A 5 -16.50 12.83 -27.08
CA GLY A 5 -16.32 12.09 -25.82
C GLY A 5 -15.16 12.54 -24.91
N ASN A 6 -14.13 13.22 -25.43
CA ASN A 6 -12.89 13.46 -24.67
C ASN A 6 -12.87 14.76 -23.86
N LEU A 7 -13.74 15.73 -24.16
CA LEU A 7 -13.78 17.00 -23.41
C LEU A 7 -14.52 16.91 -22.08
N GLN A 8 -15.45 15.95 -21.92
CA GLN A 8 -16.19 15.77 -20.66
C GLN A 8 -15.38 15.07 -19.56
N ARG A 9 -14.42 14.19 -19.90
CA ARG A 9 -13.53 13.56 -18.91
C ARG A 9 -12.52 14.54 -18.31
N GLY A 10 -12.00 15.49 -19.11
CA GLY A 10 -11.13 16.56 -18.59
C GLY A 10 -11.85 17.56 -17.68
N ALA A 11 -13.13 17.85 -17.96
CA ALA A 11 -13.94 18.75 -17.13
C ALA A 11 -14.40 18.11 -15.80
N ALA A 12 -14.52 16.77 -15.74
CA ALA A 12 -14.80 16.06 -14.50
C ALA A 12 -13.61 16.08 -13.52
N LEU A 13 -12.37 16.02 -14.04
CA LEU A 13 -11.15 16.10 -13.22
C LEU A 13 -10.90 17.53 -12.67
N LEU A 14 -11.29 18.58 -13.41
CA LEU A 14 -11.25 19.96 -12.90
C LEU A 14 -12.41 20.27 -11.93
N LYS A 15 -13.56 19.59 -12.03
CA LYS A 15 -14.66 19.73 -11.05
C LYS A 15 -14.38 19.04 -9.72
N LEU A 16 -13.60 17.97 -9.70
CA LEU A 16 -13.14 17.34 -8.44
C LEU A 16 -12.18 18.23 -7.64
N SER A 17 -11.55 19.24 -8.26
CA SER A 17 -10.78 20.28 -7.56
C SER A 17 -11.66 21.36 -6.91
N ALA A 18 -12.96 21.45 -7.23
CA ALA A 18 -13.85 22.51 -6.76
C ALA A 18 -14.83 22.07 -5.67
N GLU A 19 -15.04 20.76 -5.47
CA GLU A 19 -15.84 20.22 -4.36
C GLU A 19 -15.03 19.89 -3.09
N GLU A 20 -13.71 20.15 -3.12
CA GLU A 20 -12.83 20.05 -1.94
C GLU A 20 -12.79 21.35 -1.14
N ASN A 21 -13.91 21.74 -0.53
CA ASN A 21 -13.96 22.86 0.42
C ASN A 21 -13.63 22.43 1.87
N TRP A 22 -13.14 21.20 2.07
CA TRP A 22 -12.72 20.66 3.38
C TRP A 22 -11.40 21.25 3.89
N LEU A 23 -10.68 22.03 3.06
CA LEU A 23 -9.48 22.76 3.47
C LEU A 23 -9.78 23.95 4.41
N GLN A 24 -11.03 24.42 4.53
CA GLN A 24 -11.36 25.57 5.39
C GLN A 24 -11.74 25.22 6.82
N ASP A 25 -12.07 23.95 7.12
CA ASP A 25 -12.53 23.53 8.45
C ASP A 25 -11.43 22.91 9.32
N PHE A 26 -10.19 22.81 8.82
CA PHE A 26 -9.05 22.47 9.67
C PHE A 26 -8.68 23.70 10.52
N PRO A 27 -8.81 23.65 11.86
CA PRO A 27 -8.30 24.72 12.70
C PRO A 27 -6.79 24.80 12.45
N LEU A 28 -6.35 25.93 11.87
CA LEU A 28 -4.93 26.29 11.83
C LEU A 28 -4.37 26.08 13.24
N PRO A 29 -3.29 25.28 13.42
CA PRO A 29 -2.73 25.06 14.74
C PRO A 29 -2.42 26.41 15.36
N THR A 30 -3.03 26.71 16.51
CA THR A 30 -2.66 27.86 17.34
C THR A 30 -1.15 27.84 17.52
N PRO A 31 -0.44 28.97 17.33
CA PRO A 31 1.00 29.03 17.47
C PRO A 31 1.36 28.85 18.94
N LEU A 32 1.52 27.59 19.37
CA LEU A 32 2.13 27.25 20.64
C LEU A 32 3.63 27.51 20.50
N THR A 33 4.05 28.62 21.09
CA THR A 33 5.43 29.10 21.26
C THR A 33 6.25 28.18 22.18
N ALA A 34 6.12 26.87 22.05
CA ALA A 34 7.13 25.96 22.55
C ALA A 34 8.30 26.04 21.57
N HIS A 35 9.40 26.64 22.01
CA HIS A 35 10.71 26.48 21.37
C HIS A 35 11.03 24.98 21.35
N VAL A 36 10.58 24.30 20.31
CA VAL A 36 11.11 22.99 19.94
C VAL A 36 12.50 23.30 19.41
N GLU A 37 13.50 23.15 20.29
CA GLU A 37 14.90 23.09 19.87
C GLU A 37 14.98 22.00 18.80
N LEU A 38 15.27 22.41 17.56
CA LEU A 38 15.58 21.44 16.50
C LEU A 38 16.70 20.54 17.02
N PRO A 39 16.67 19.22 16.75
CA PRO A 39 17.82 18.36 17.03
C PRO A 39 19.03 18.95 16.30
N GLU A 40 19.95 19.59 17.04
CA GLU A 40 21.07 20.37 16.46
C GLU A 40 22.05 19.49 15.66
N SER A 41 21.87 18.18 15.65
CA SER A 41 22.51 17.24 14.72
C SER A 41 21.69 15.95 14.62
N MET A 42 21.78 15.24 13.49
CA MET A 42 21.20 13.90 13.34
C MET A 42 22.00 12.89 14.20
N ASP A 43 21.36 12.18 15.12
CA ASP A 43 21.97 11.17 15.99
C ASP A 43 22.33 9.92 15.16
N LEU A 44 23.63 9.57 15.12
CA LEU A 44 24.17 8.40 14.40
C LEU A 44 23.44 7.11 14.76
N GLN A 45 23.10 6.94 16.04
CA GLN A 45 22.46 5.74 16.52
C GLN A 45 21.03 5.62 15.98
N ARG A 46 20.27 6.71 15.98
CA ARG A 46 18.90 6.70 15.44
C ARG A 46 18.89 6.53 13.94
N LEU A 47 19.83 7.17 13.25
CA LEU A 47 20.00 7.01 11.82
C LEU A 47 20.35 5.56 11.46
N SER A 48 21.23 4.90 12.21
CA SER A 48 21.56 3.49 11.96
C SER A 48 20.36 2.59 12.15
N VAL A 49 19.59 2.77 13.24
CA VAL A 49 18.35 2.00 13.47
C VAL A 49 17.36 2.19 12.33
N PHE A 50 17.18 3.43 11.85
CA PHE A 50 16.32 3.71 10.71
C PHE A 50 16.82 3.03 9.43
N LEU A 51 18.12 3.17 9.11
CA LEU A 51 18.72 2.63 7.89
C LEU A 51 18.75 1.10 7.87
N ASP A 52 19.01 0.48 9.02
CA ASP A 52 18.93 -0.97 9.20
C ASP A 52 17.55 -1.54 8.87
N HIS A 53 16.54 -0.68 8.81
CA HIS A 53 15.18 -1.07 8.53
C HIS A 53 14.71 -0.68 7.14
N PHE A 54 14.95 0.57 6.76
CA PHE A 54 14.33 1.16 5.58
C PHE A 54 15.19 1.06 4.31
N ARG A 55 16.52 0.93 4.43
CA ARG A 55 17.47 1.05 3.31
C ARG A 55 17.12 0.18 2.09
N ASN A 56 16.57 -1.01 2.33
CA ASN A 56 16.23 -1.97 1.29
C ASN A 56 14.71 -2.21 1.16
N SER A 57 13.87 -1.37 1.74
CA SER A 57 12.43 -1.64 1.89
C SER A 57 11.56 -1.31 0.67
N GLY A 58 12.04 -0.47 -0.24
CA GLY A 58 11.24 0.11 -1.32
C GLY A 58 10.36 1.29 -0.89
N TYR A 59 10.34 1.64 0.40
CA TYR A 59 9.70 2.86 0.93
C TYR A 59 10.69 4.00 1.16
N PHE A 60 11.98 3.70 1.09
CA PHE A 60 13.07 4.64 1.26
C PHE A 60 13.98 4.58 0.04
N PHE A 61 14.11 5.71 -0.64
CA PHE A 61 14.73 5.85 -1.95
C PHE A 61 15.91 6.84 -1.96
N LEU A 62 16.19 7.52 -0.84
CA LEU A 62 17.37 8.38 -0.73
C LEU A 62 18.63 7.53 -0.52
N SER A 63 19.77 7.98 -1.02
CA SER A 63 21.05 7.34 -0.71
C SER A 63 21.42 7.48 0.77
N SER A 64 21.81 6.35 1.37
CA SER A 64 22.36 6.33 2.74
C SER A 64 23.63 7.15 2.86
N ASP A 65 24.46 7.18 1.81
CA ASP A 65 25.71 7.96 1.81
C ASP A 65 25.43 9.46 1.87
N ARG A 66 24.33 9.90 1.23
CA ARG A 66 23.90 11.30 1.29
C ARG A 66 23.46 11.67 2.71
N LEU A 67 22.65 10.83 3.36
CA LEU A 67 22.23 11.04 4.75
C LEU A 67 23.43 11.13 5.71
N LEU A 68 24.40 10.23 5.55
CA LEU A 68 25.64 10.25 6.33
C LEU A 68 26.48 11.51 6.03
N SER A 69 26.47 12.00 4.79
CA SER A 69 27.19 13.22 4.43
C SER A 69 26.61 14.47 5.10
N TRP A 70 25.28 14.55 5.25
CA TRP A 70 24.60 15.65 5.94
C TRP A 70 24.95 15.71 7.41
N GLN A 71 25.01 14.56 8.06
CA GLN A 71 25.40 14.45 9.45
C GLN A 71 26.85 14.88 9.71
N ASN A 72 27.76 14.54 8.81
CA ASN A 72 29.17 14.91 8.94
C ASN A 72 29.43 16.39 8.60
N GLY A 73 28.39 17.16 8.25
CA GLY A 73 28.53 18.58 7.89
C GLY A 73 29.46 18.78 6.70
N ALA A 74 29.45 17.85 5.75
CA ALA A 74 30.33 17.92 4.58
C ALA A 74 30.20 19.27 3.88
N ALA A 75 31.32 19.91 3.56
CA ALA A 75 31.33 21.26 2.99
C ALA A 75 30.52 21.30 1.68
N GLY A 76 29.46 22.11 1.66
CA GLY A 76 28.54 22.24 0.53
C GLY A 76 27.34 21.29 0.55
N ALA A 77 27.25 20.37 1.52
CA ALA A 77 26.07 19.55 1.70
C ALA A 77 24.93 20.38 2.31
N ARG A 78 23.83 20.50 1.57
CA ARG A 78 22.63 21.22 2.02
C ARG A 78 21.92 20.41 3.13
N PRO A 79 21.43 21.05 4.21
CA PRO A 79 20.67 20.34 5.22
C PRO A 79 19.36 19.78 4.65
N PRO A 80 18.92 18.58 5.09
CA PRO A 80 17.63 18.03 4.71
C PRO A 80 16.46 18.89 5.22
N PRO A 81 15.26 18.77 4.61
CA PRO A 81 14.04 19.37 5.12
C PRO A 81 13.76 18.96 6.57
N THR A 82 13.16 19.87 7.34
CA THR A 82 12.92 19.65 8.78
C THR A 82 11.94 18.49 8.99
N SER A 83 10.94 18.35 8.12
CA SER A 83 10.01 17.21 8.14
C SER A 83 10.71 15.87 7.95
N LEU A 84 11.70 15.78 7.07
CA LEU A 84 12.45 14.55 6.81
C LEU A 84 13.27 14.12 8.04
N VAL A 85 13.95 15.06 8.69
CA VAL A 85 14.71 14.76 9.91
C VAL A 85 13.76 14.24 10.99
N ASN A 86 12.68 14.96 11.26
CA ASN A 86 11.73 14.55 12.30
C ASN A 86 11.06 13.21 12.00
N ILE A 87 10.72 12.90 10.74
CA ILE A 87 10.10 11.60 10.43
C ILE A 87 11.11 10.44 10.53
N ILE A 88 12.39 10.65 10.21
CA ILE A 88 13.44 9.65 10.43
C ILE A 88 13.60 9.37 11.93
N TYR A 89 13.65 10.42 12.74
CA TYR A 89 13.72 10.32 14.19
C TYR A 89 12.50 9.66 14.81
N PHE A 90 11.31 9.99 14.29
CA PHE A 90 10.06 9.36 14.64
C PHE A 90 10.13 7.85 14.39
N TRP A 91 10.52 7.42 13.18
CA TRP A 91 10.61 6.01 12.85
C TRP A 91 11.66 5.29 13.68
N ALA A 92 12.84 5.88 13.89
CA ALA A 92 13.86 5.31 14.76
C ALA A 92 13.32 5.09 16.20
N ALA A 93 12.68 6.11 16.78
CA ALA A 93 12.07 6.01 18.10
C ALA A 93 10.92 4.99 18.14
N HIS A 94 10.10 4.92 17.08
CA HIS A 94 9.00 3.97 16.94
C HIS A 94 9.49 2.52 16.92
N LEU A 95 10.56 2.24 16.16
CA LEU A 95 11.21 0.93 16.07
C LEU A 95 11.88 0.52 17.39
N GLU A 96 12.39 1.49 18.16
CA GLU A 96 12.94 1.26 19.50
C GLU A 96 11.88 1.20 20.62
N HIS A 97 10.59 1.32 20.29
CA HIS A 97 9.48 1.43 21.25
C HIS A 97 9.65 2.56 22.29
N ARG A 98 10.17 3.70 21.84
CA ARG A 98 10.36 4.92 22.63
C ARG A 98 9.24 5.94 22.38
N PRO A 99 9.09 6.98 23.22
CA PRO A 99 8.12 8.05 22.97
C PRO A 99 8.37 8.74 21.62
N THR A 100 7.31 8.84 20.80
CA THR A 100 7.39 9.31 19.40
C THR A 100 6.67 10.64 19.14
N GLY A 101 5.81 11.09 20.06
CA GLY A 101 4.83 12.17 19.82
C GLY A 101 5.46 13.47 19.32
N GLU A 102 6.53 13.94 19.95
CA GLU A 102 7.17 15.22 19.61
C GLU A 102 7.72 15.23 18.17
N PHE A 103 8.31 14.11 17.72
CA PHE A 103 8.85 13.98 16.37
C PHE A 103 7.75 13.86 15.32
N LEU A 104 6.67 13.15 15.63
CA LEU A 104 5.52 13.04 14.74
C LEU A 104 4.85 14.41 14.55
N ASP A 105 4.58 15.11 15.66
CA ASP A 105 3.96 16.44 15.66
C ASP A 105 4.81 17.45 14.88
N ALA A 106 6.14 17.40 15.05
CA ALA A 106 7.07 18.24 14.30
C ALA A 106 7.06 17.89 12.80
N ALA A 107 7.07 16.61 12.43
CA ALA A 107 7.03 16.19 11.03
C ALA A 107 5.74 16.68 10.34
N ILE A 108 4.58 16.49 10.97
CA ILE A 108 3.27 16.96 10.47
C ILE A 108 3.26 18.48 10.32
N ARG A 109 3.79 19.21 11.31
CA ARG A 109 3.79 20.69 11.30
C ARG A 109 4.67 21.27 10.19
N HIS A 110 5.83 20.68 9.94
CA HIS A 110 6.80 21.22 8.99
C HIS A 110 6.57 20.76 7.54
N LEU A 111 5.95 19.60 7.33
CA LEU A 111 5.80 19.03 5.99
C LEU A 111 5.08 19.96 4.99
N PRO A 112 3.95 20.65 5.32
CA PRO A 112 3.30 21.54 4.38
C PRO A 112 4.20 22.69 3.88
N LEU A 113 5.03 23.24 4.76
CA LEU A 113 5.98 24.31 4.41
C LEU A 113 7.12 23.76 3.53
N ASP A 114 7.62 22.58 3.86
CA ASP A 114 8.64 21.89 3.06
C ASP A 114 8.09 21.56 1.66
N MET A 115 6.83 21.13 1.54
CA MET A 115 6.17 20.88 0.25
C MET A 115 6.01 22.14 -0.60
N GLN A 116 5.61 23.26 -0.01
CA GLN A 116 5.56 24.55 -0.72
C GLN A 116 6.94 24.98 -1.21
N THR A 117 7.96 24.79 -0.37
CA THR A 117 9.35 25.10 -0.72
C THR A 117 9.84 24.21 -1.85
N ALA A 118 9.57 22.90 -1.78
CA ALA A 118 9.91 21.91 -2.80
C ALA A 118 9.21 22.17 -4.14
N ALA A 119 7.98 22.69 -4.12
CA ALA A 119 7.27 23.10 -5.33
C ALA A 119 7.96 24.26 -6.06
N SER A 120 8.76 25.07 -5.35
CA SER A 120 9.54 26.17 -5.93
C SER A 120 11.04 25.85 -6.06
N ASN A 121 11.50 24.77 -5.42
CA ASN A 121 12.92 24.40 -5.33
C ASN A 121 13.10 22.91 -5.58
N SER A 122 13.53 22.57 -6.79
CA SER A 122 13.75 21.19 -7.23
C SER A 122 14.78 20.42 -6.39
N GLU A 123 15.67 21.11 -5.67
CA GLU A 123 16.73 20.47 -4.88
C GLU A 123 16.21 19.81 -3.60
N LEU A 124 15.07 20.26 -3.06
CA LEU A 124 14.45 19.64 -1.88
C LEU A 124 13.34 18.66 -2.22
N LEU A 125 13.02 18.52 -3.49
CA LEU A 125 11.83 17.79 -3.92
C LEU A 125 11.86 16.34 -3.45
N ILE A 126 12.98 15.66 -3.70
CA ILE A 126 13.11 14.21 -3.46
C ILE A 126 13.08 13.92 -1.96
N GLU A 127 13.78 14.74 -1.16
CA GLU A 127 13.78 14.67 0.30
C GLU A 127 12.41 14.96 0.92
N THR A 128 11.68 15.92 0.36
CA THR A 128 10.33 16.27 0.83
C THR A 128 9.31 15.18 0.48
N LEU A 129 9.42 14.59 -0.73
CA LEU A 129 8.62 13.44 -1.12
C LEU A 129 8.89 12.24 -0.21
N GLN A 130 10.15 12.00 0.17
CA GLN A 130 10.52 10.94 1.09
C GLN A 130 9.85 11.12 2.45
N ALA A 131 9.81 12.36 2.95
CA ALA A 131 9.16 12.68 4.23
C ALA A 131 7.65 12.44 4.19
N ALA A 132 6.98 12.95 3.15
CA ALA A 132 5.54 12.74 2.95
C ALA A 132 5.18 11.26 2.83
N LEU A 133 6.01 10.48 2.12
CA LEU A 133 5.78 9.06 1.92
C LEU A 133 5.95 8.25 3.22
N LEU A 134 6.98 8.53 4.01
CA LEU A 134 7.19 7.88 5.30
C LEU A 134 6.09 8.22 6.32
N LEU A 135 5.57 9.45 6.28
CA LEU A 135 4.43 9.85 7.11
C LEU A 135 3.14 9.17 6.66
N SER A 136 2.90 9.08 5.35
CA SER A 136 1.78 8.33 4.80
C SER A 136 1.84 6.84 5.19
N LEU A 137 3.03 6.24 5.13
CA LEU A 137 3.25 4.87 5.57
C LEU A 137 2.92 4.70 7.05
N TYR A 138 3.32 5.64 7.91
CA TYR A 138 2.96 5.59 9.33
C TYR A 138 1.44 5.54 9.54
N TYR A 139 0.69 6.40 8.85
CA TYR A 139 -0.77 6.40 8.98
C TYR A 139 -1.42 5.14 8.39
N LEU A 140 -0.80 4.52 7.39
CA LEU A 140 -1.22 3.19 6.91
C LEU A 140 -1.08 2.14 8.02
N HIS A 141 0.00 2.22 8.82
CA HIS A 141 0.19 1.39 10.02
C HIS A 141 -0.81 1.74 11.14
N ALA A 142 -1.06 3.02 11.39
CA ALA A 142 -1.93 3.50 12.48
C ALA A 142 -3.43 3.34 12.19
N THR A 143 -3.82 2.90 10.99
CA THR A 143 -5.21 2.78 10.51
C THR A 143 -5.97 4.11 10.42
N GLU A 144 -5.25 5.24 10.38
CA GLU A 144 -5.81 6.58 10.20
C GLU A 144 -5.87 6.91 8.71
N SER A 145 -6.94 6.45 8.07
CA SER A 145 -7.01 6.35 6.61
C SER A 145 -7.03 7.69 5.87
N THR A 146 -7.66 8.71 6.43
CA THR A 146 -7.83 10.02 5.80
C THR A 146 -6.50 10.76 5.70
N GLU A 147 -5.76 10.87 6.81
CA GLU A 147 -4.48 11.57 6.87
C GLU A 147 -3.41 10.88 6.03
N GLY A 148 -3.35 9.55 6.13
CA GLY A 148 -2.40 8.77 5.36
C GLY A 148 -2.61 8.87 3.85
N ARG A 149 -3.88 8.80 3.40
CA ARG A 149 -4.24 8.98 1.99
C ARG A 149 -3.97 10.41 1.53
N TYR A 150 -4.23 11.42 2.38
CA TYR A 150 -3.94 12.81 2.07
C TYR A 150 -2.45 13.01 1.74
N HIS A 151 -1.55 12.50 2.59
CA HIS A 151 -0.11 12.61 2.35
C HIS A 151 0.36 11.83 1.11
N ALA A 152 -0.16 10.62 0.88
CA ALA A 152 0.15 9.83 -0.33
C ALA A 152 -0.28 10.53 -1.62
N THR A 153 -1.49 11.11 -1.62
CA THR A 153 -2.06 11.81 -2.77
C THR A 153 -1.31 13.11 -3.02
N SER A 154 -0.97 13.84 -1.96
CA SER A 154 -0.21 15.09 -2.06
C SER A 154 1.21 14.83 -2.60
N ALA A 155 1.88 13.77 -2.13
CA ALA A 155 3.17 13.35 -2.68
C ALA A 155 3.07 12.92 -4.15
N ALA A 156 2.03 12.19 -4.54
CA ALA A 156 1.78 11.85 -5.94
C ALA A 156 1.59 13.10 -6.80
N SER A 157 0.67 13.98 -6.44
CA SER A 157 0.43 15.23 -7.18
C SER A 157 1.71 16.05 -7.36
N LEU A 158 2.51 16.19 -6.30
CA LEU A 158 3.79 16.88 -6.38
C LEU A 158 4.78 16.17 -7.32
N ALA A 159 4.92 14.84 -7.23
CA ALA A 159 5.78 14.06 -8.12
C ALA A 159 5.35 14.13 -9.60
N PHE A 160 4.05 14.08 -9.87
CA PHE A 160 3.50 14.26 -11.22
C PHE A 160 3.76 15.67 -11.76
N SER A 161 3.51 16.70 -10.94
CA SER A 161 3.77 18.10 -11.31
C SER A 161 5.25 18.38 -11.61
N ALA A 162 6.15 17.66 -10.91
CA ALA A 162 7.59 17.73 -11.12
C ALA A 162 8.10 16.88 -12.30
N GLY A 163 7.21 16.17 -13.00
CA GLY A 163 7.57 15.35 -14.16
C GLY A 163 8.25 14.01 -13.83
N LEU A 164 8.18 13.52 -12.59
CA LEU A 164 8.82 12.25 -12.20
C LEU A 164 8.22 11.01 -12.88
N HIS A 165 7.05 11.14 -13.52
CA HIS A 165 6.40 10.10 -14.32
C HIS A 165 6.94 10.01 -15.77
N GLN A 166 7.79 10.95 -16.18
CA GLN A 166 8.33 11.07 -17.55
C GLN A 166 9.87 11.03 -17.57
N ILE A 167 10.47 10.16 -16.75
CA ILE A 167 11.92 10.01 -16.72
C ILE A 167 12.32 9.09 -17.89
N TYR A 168 12.94 9.63 -18.94
CA TYR A 168 13.40 8.84 -20.08
C TYR A 168 14.83 8.35 -19.88
N ALA A 169 15.04 7.04 -19.95
CA ALA A 169 16.38 6.47 -20.01
C ALA A 169 17.01 6.76 -21.38
N GLY A 170 18.04 7.62 -21.41
CA GLY A 170 18.89 7.84 -22.59
C GLY A 170 18.60 9.09 -23.42
N ILE A 171 17.53 9.82 -23.14
CA ILE A 171 17.32 11.16 -23.71
C ILE A 171 17.15 12.12 -22.54
N ASN A 172 18.18 12.91 -22.24
CA ASN A 172 18.18 13.94 -21.20
C ASN A 172 17.18 15.09 -21.49
N THR A 173 16.23 14.94 -22.41
CA THR A 173 15.20 15.94 -22.67
C THR A 173 13.97 15.63 -21.82
N PHE A 174 13.88 16.29 -20.68
CA PHE A 174 12.60 16.44 -19.99
C PHE A 174 11.69 17.29 -20.88
N TYR A 175 10.64 16.69 -21.43
CA TYR A 175 9.60 17.48 -22.08
C TYR A 175 8.70 18.06 -20.98
N PRO A 176 8.49 19.39 -20.94
CA PRO A 176 7.55 19.97 -19.99
C PRO A 176 6.16 19.41 -20.30
N SER A 177 5.63 18.61 -19.37
CA SER A 177 4.26 18.12 -19.42
C SER A 177 3.29 19.31 -19.46
N LEU A 178 2.13 19.17 -20.13
CA LEU A 178 1.07 20.18 -20.09
C LEU A 178 0.55 20.42 -18.65
N PHE A 179 0.79 19.48 -17.72
CA PHE A 179 0.52 19.65 -16.29
C PHE A 179 1.61 20.43 -15.54
N ALA A 180 2.78 20.62 -16.15
CA ALA A 180 3.90 21.36 -15.57
C ALA A 180 3.78 22.88 -15.76
N LEU A 181 2.64 23.40 -16.22
CA LEU A 181 2.44 24.82 -16.49
C LEU A 181 2.74 25.73 -15.27
N ASN A 182 2.77 25.18 -14.05
CA ASN A 182 3.21 25.87 -12.82
C ASN A 182 4.02 24.97 -11.85
N GLY A 183 4.54 23.82 -12.29
CA GLY A 183 5.26 22.87 -11.42
C GLY A 183 6.78 23.11 -11.41
N PRO A 184 7.51 22.63 -10.39
CA PRO A 184 8.97 22.71 -10.38
C PRO A 184 9.53 21.91 -11.56
N VAL A 185 10.18 22.58 -12.50
CA VAL A 185 10.93 21.91 -13.56
C VAL A 185 12.19 21.33 -12.94
N LEU A 186 12.23 20.01 -12.80
CA LEU A 186 13.44 19.33 -12.33
C LEU A 186 14.60 19.59 -13.29
N ALA A 187 15.70 20.13 -12.75
CA ALA A 187 16.96 20.18 -13.49
C ALA A 187 17.36 18.76 -13.93
N GLN A 188 18.08 18.64 -15.05
CA GLN A 188 18.63 17.35 -15.47
C GLN A 188 19.44 16.73 -14.32
N PRO A 189 19.31 15.42 -14.06
CA PRO A 189 20.12 14.76 -13.06
C PRO A 189 21.61 14.96 -13.37
N ASN A 190 22.39 15.36 -12.37
CA ASN A 190 23.83 15.60 -12.54
C ASN A 190 24.64 14.30 -12.57
N ASP A 191 24.08 13.22 -12.02
CA ASP A 191 24.74 11.93 -11.88
C ASP A 191 23.74 10.75 -11.96
N ALA A 192 24.30 9.54 -12.07
CA ALA A 192 23.53 8.30 -12.11
C ALA A 192 22.76 8.06 -10.81
N GLN A 193 23.31 8.49 -9.67
CA GLN A 193 22.69 8.33 -8.36
C GLN A 193 21.43 9.20 -8.22
N THR A 194 21.48 10.48 -8.59
CA THR A 194 20.27 11.34 -8.59
C THR A 194 19.22 10.79 -9.55
N THR A 195 19.65 10.21 -10.67
CA THR A 195 18.71 9.55 -11.61
C THR A 195 18.02 8.35 -10.96
N SER A 196 18.76 7.48 -10.28
CA SER A 196 18.18 6.33 -9.59
C SER A 196 17.25 6.76 -8.46
N GLU A 197 17.66 7.73 -7.62
CA GLU A 197 16.83 8.26 -6.54
C GLU A 197 15.48 8.82 -7.06
N ARG A 198 15.47 9.49 -8.22
CA ARG A 198 14.24 10.00 -8.85
C ARG A 198 13.33 8.89 -9.38
N VAL A 199 13.90 7.87 -10.02
CA VAL A 199 13.17 6.69 -10.50
C VAL A 199 12.56 5.96 -9.30
N ASP A 200 13.37 5.72 -8.26
CA ASP A 200 12.94 5.02 -7.06
C ASP A 200 11.91 5.82 -6.27
N ALA A 201 12.04 7.16 -6.20
CA ALA A 201 11.04 8.05 -5.61
C ALA A 201 9.68 7.91 -6.28
N PHE A 202 9.65 7.99 -7.62
CA PHE A 202 8.41 7.84 -8.39
C PHE A 202 7.72 6.50 -8.09
N TRP A 203 8.48 5.40 -8.15
CA TRP A 203 7.90 4.07 -7.94
C TRP A 203 7.54 3.78 -6.49
N SER A 204 8.25 4.36 -5.52
CA SER A 204 7.86 4.29 -4.10
C SER A 204 6.50 4.95 -3.89
N ILE A 205 6.25 6.09 -4.53
CA ILE A 205 4.98 6.81 -4.46
C ILE A 205 3.85 6.03 -5.13
N VAL A 206 4.11 5.39 -6.27
CA VAL A 206 3.15 4.48 -6.92
C VAL A 206 2.83 3.31 -5.99
N LEU A 207 3.85 2.68 -5.40
CA LEU A 207 3.71 1.59 -4.44
C LEU A 207 2.80 1.99 -3.27
N VAL A 208 3.09 3.10 -2.58
CA VAL A 208 2.29 3.52 -1.41
C VAL A 208 0.86 3.92 -1.80
N ASN A 209 0.66 4.60 -2.93
CA ASN A 209 -0.71 4.88 -3.39
C ASN A 209 -1.49 3.62 -3.76
N SER A 210 -0.84 2.66 -4.42
CA SER A 210 -1.44 1.35 -4.75
C SER A 210 -1.93 0.65 -3.49
N LEU A 211 -1.16 0.73 -2.39
CA LEU A 211 -1.53 0.17 -1.10
C LEU A 211 -2.71 0.88 -0.46
N TRP A 212 -2.78 2.22 -0.54
CA TRP A 212 -3.94 2.97 -0.04
C TRP A 212 -5.23 2.63 -0.81
N THR A 213 -5.16 2.57 -2.14
CA THR A 213 -6.30 2.15 -2.96
C THR A 213 -6.72 0.71 -2.64
N ALA A 214 -5.75 -0.20 -2.45
CA ALA A 214 -6.05 -1.57 -2.06
C ALA A 214 -6.63 -1.67 -0.65
N ALA A 215 -6.20 -0.84 0.30
CA ALA A 215 -6.65 -0.89 1.68
C ALA A 215 -8.08 -0.32 1.86
N LEU A 216 -8.38 0.81 1.21
CA LEU A 216 -9.64 1.53 1.40
C LEU A 216 -10.71 1.18 0.36
N GLY A 217 -10.31 0.53 -0.74
CA GLY A 217 -11.13 0.45 -1.93
C GLY A 217 -11.35 1.82 -2.58
N GLY A 218 -11.98 1.83 -3.75
CA GLY A 218 -12.38 3.05 -4.44
C GLY A 218 -11.42 3.48 -5.55
N TYR A 219 -11.31 4.80 -5.76
CA TYR A 219 -10.70 5.33 -6.97
C TYR A 219 -9.24 4.87 -7.19
N PRO A 220 -8.88 4.50 -8.43
CA PRO A 220 -7.52 4.10 -8.77
C PRO A 220 -6.52 5.17 -8.37
N ALA A 221 -5.29 4.74 -8.05
CA ALA A 221 -4.19 5.65 -7.76
C ALA A 221 -4.04 6.64 -8.92
N LEU A 222 -3.55 7.86 -8.63
CA LEU A 222 -3.36 8.91 -9.63
C LEU A 222 -2.61 8.41 -10.89
N ALA A 223 -1.67 7.48 -10.69
CA ALA A 223 -0.92 6.81 -11.74
C ALA A 223 -1.79 5.95 -12.69
N SER A 224 -2.80 5.27 -12.16
CA SER A 224 -3.72 4.40 -12.92
C SER A 224 -4.92 5.18 -13.49
N ALA A 225 -5.37 6.22 -12.78
CA ALA A 225 -6.60 6.97 -13.08
C ALA A 225 -6.44 8.03 -14.18
N SER A 226 -5.26 8.64 -14.27
CA SER A 226 -5.07 9.90 -15.00
C SER A 226 -5.01 9.74 -16.53
N GLY A 227 -4.98 8.51 -17.05
CA GLY A 227 -4.74 8.26 -18.48
C GLY A 227 -3.38 8.77 -18.96
N LEU A 228 -2.52 9.20 -18.03
CA LEU A 228 -1.19 9.70 -18.31
C LEU A 228 -0.30 8.52 -18.68
N SER A 229 0.47 8.68 -19.76
CA SER A 229 1.55 7.75 -20.07
C SER A 229 2.61 7.90 -19.00
N ILE A 230 2.84 6.83 -18.25
CA ILE A 230 3.99 6.72 -17.34
C ILE A 230 5.15 6.24 -18.18
N ASP A 231 6.13 7.11 -18.41
CA ASP A 231 7.28 6.80 -19.22
C ASP A 231 8.50 6.44 -18.38
N THR A 232 8.48 6.68 -17.07
CA THR A 232 9.56 6.29 -16.14
C THR A 232 9.84 4.78 -16.22
N PRO A 233 11.10 4.35 -16.41
CA PRO A 233 11.47 2.93 -16.44
C PRO A 233 11.32 2.32 -15.05
N TRP A 234 11.10 1.01 -14.96
CA TRP A 234 11.10 0.29 -13.69
C TRP A 234 12.41 0.47 -12.91
N PRO A 235 12.40 0.33 -11.57
CA PRO A 235 13.62 0.35 -10.76
C PRO A 235 14.68 -0.64 -11.26
N GLY A 236 15.87 -0.13 -11.60
CA GLY A 236 16.96 -0.92 -12.20
C GLY A 236 16.76 -1.32 -13.67
N GLY A 237 15.67 -0.88 -14.31
CA GLY A 237 15.40 -1.07 -15.72
C GLY A 237 15.90 0.09 -16.58
N THR A 238 15.90 -0.12 -17.90
CA THR A 238 16.31 0.85 -18.92
C THR A 238 15.19 1.20 -19.89
N ARG A 239 14.12 0.40 -19.96
CA ARG A 239 13.03 0.62 -20.92
C ARG A 239 11.95 1.53 -20.36
N ALA A 240 11.83 2.70 -20.99
CA ALA A 240 10.81 3.71 -20.73
C ALA A 240 9.56 3.55 -21.63
N GLY A 241 8.49 4.25 -21.27
CA GLY A 241 7.31 4.48 -22.11
C GLY A 241 6.12 3.58 -21.79
N ALA A 242 4.99 4.18 -21.42
CA ALA A 242 3.73 3.49 -21.07
C ALA A 242 3.95 2.26 -20.16
N THR A 243 4.83 2.40 -19.16
CA THR A 243 5.45 1.31 -18.40
C THR A 243 4.42 0.40 -17.73
N ILE A 244 3.46 0.97 -17.00
CA ILE A 244 2.37 0.20 -16.36
C ILE A 244 1.45 -0.45 -17.41
N VAL A 245 1.11 0.26 -18.48
CA VAL A 245 0.22 -0.27 -19.53
C VAL A 245 0.86 -1.46 -20.23
N LYS A 246 2.15 -1.38 -20.56
CA LYS A 246 2.91 -2.50 -21.15
C LYS A 246 2.98 -3.69 -20.19
N PHE A 247 3.20 -3.44 -18.90
CA PHE A 247 3.21 -4.47 -17.87
C PHE A 247 1.88 -5.22 -17.79
N LEU A 248 0.77 -4.50 -17.68
CA LEU A 248 -0.58 -5.10 -17.58
C LEU A 248 -0.94 -5.85 -18.87
N ASN A 249 -0.53 -5.34 -20.03
CA ASN A 249 -0.78 -5.97 -21.33
C ASN A 249 0.25 -7.06 -21.69
N ARG A 250 1.15 -7.49 -20.79
CA ARG A 250 2.15 -8.56 -21.02
C ARG A 250 3.22 -8.28 -22.08
N HIS A 251 3.49 -7.01 -22.38
CA HIS A 251 4.48 -6.63 -23.38
C HIS A 251 5.85 -6.31 -22.78
N GLU A 252 6.08 -6.67 -21.52
CA GLU A 252 7.21 -6.14 -20.75
C GLU A 252 8.29 -7.18 -20.47
N ALA A 253 9.55 -6.77 -20.60
CA ALA A 253 10.74 -7.62 -20.49
C ALA A 253 11.84 -7.01 -19.59
N ASP A 254 11.53 -6.02 -18.75
CA ASP A 254 12.54 -5.30 -17.94
C ASP A 254 12.10 -5.22 -16.46
N GLY A 255 12.89 -4.57 -15.59
CA GLY A 255 12.52 -4.32 -14.20
C GLY A 255 12.39 -5.59 -13.36
N HIS A 256 13.51 -6.31 -13.21
CA HIS A 256 13.62 -7.55 -12.43
C HIS A 256 14.23 -7.37 -11.04
N SER A 257 14.57 -6.13 -10.68
CA SER A 257 15.03 -5.83 -9.31
C SER A 257 13.94 -6.20 -8.31
N SER A 258 14.32 -6.59 -7.09
CA SER A 258 13.34 -6.92 -6.05
C SER A 258 12.35 -5.78 -5.81
N PHE A 259 12.82 -4.54 -5.90
CA PHE A 259 11.97 -3.37 -5.78
C PHE A 259 11.01 -3.22 -6.97
N ALA A 260 11.46 -3.41 -8.20
CA ALA A 260 10.57 -3.41 -9.37
C ALA A 260 9.48 -4.50 -9.26
N LEU A 261 9.84 -5.69 -8.79
CA LEU A 261 8.87 -6.77 -8.56
C LEU A 261 7.86 -6.40 -7.47
N LEU A 262 8.29 -5.78 -6.38
CA LEU A 262 7.40 -5.27 -5.33
C LEU A 262 6.40 -4.26 -5.89
N VAL A 263 6.86 -3.28 -6.65
CA VAL A 263 5.98 -2.26 -7.23
C VAL A 263 5.00 -2.89 -8.22
N LYS A 264 5.45 -3.82 -9.08
CA LYS A 264 4.59 -4.59 -10.00
C LYS A 264 3.50 -5.36 -9.24
N ALA A 265 3.85 -6.03 -8.14
CA ALA A 265 2.89 -6.72 -7.30
C ALA A 265 1.85 -5.76 -6.70
N SER A 266 2.28 -4.59 -6.22
CA SER A 266 1.37 -3.57 -5.68
C SER A 266 0.40 -3.01 -6.72
N VAL A 267 0.84 -2.81 -7.96
CA VAL A 267 -0.01 -2.38 -9.09
C VAL A 267 -1.05 -3.44 -9.42
N LEU A 268 -0.67 -4.74 -9.41
CA LEU A 268 -1.64 -5.82 -9.61
C LEU A 268 -2.68 -5.88 -8.49
N LEU A 269 -2.24 -5.68 -7.24
CA LEU A 269 -3.13 -5.64 -6.08
C LEU A 269 -4.12 -4.46 -6.17
N GLU A 270 -3.64 -3.27 -6.56
CA GLU A 270 -4.49 -2.10 -6.84
C GLU A 270 -5.53 -2.42 -7.92
N ARG A 271 -5.11 -3.03 -9.04
CA ARG A 271 -6.01 -3.38 -10.14
C ARG A 271 -7.07 -4.38 -9.73
N VAL A 272 -6.73 -5.38 -8.91
CA VAL A 272 -7.73 -6.28 -8.34
C VAL A 272 -8.73 -5.50 -7.51
N ALA A 273 -8.27 -4.64 -6.59
CA ALA A 273 -9.15 -3.84 -5.74
C ALA A 273 -10.10 -2.95 -6.56
N GLU A 274 -9.58 -2.28 -7.60
CA GLU A 274 -10.38 -1.45 -8.51
C GLU A 274 -11.48 -2.28 -9.18
N ILE A 275 -11.12 -3.42 -9.80
CA ILE A 275 -12.08 -4.28 -10.51
C ILE A 275 -13.15 -4.82 -9.58
N THR A 276 -12.79 -5.21 -8.35
CA THR A 276 -13.77 -5.72 -7.38
C THR A 276 -14.81 -4.69 -6.92
N THR A 277 -14.54 -3.39 -7.15
CA THR A 277 -15.45 -2.30 -6.76
C THR A 277 -16.24 -1.71 -7.91
N GLN A 278 -15.91 -2.05 -9.16
CA GLN A 278 -16.55 -1.50 -10.34
C GLN A 278 -17.66 -2.42 -10.85
N ASP A 279 -18.89 -1.91 -10.91
CA ASP A 279 -20.03 -2.62 -11.48
C ASP A 279 -19.92 -2.71 -13.02
N GLY A 280 -20.12 -3.90 -13.57
CA GLY A 280 -20.29 -4.10 -15.02
C GLY A 280 -19.01 -4.21 -15.84
N ILE A 281 -17.91 -4.69 -15.24
CA ILE A 281 -16.67 -4.96 -15.99
C ILE A 281 -16.84 -6.12 -16.98
N ASP A 282 -16.24 -5.94 -18.16
CA ASP A 282 -16.14 -6.94 -19.22
C ASP A 282 -15.41 -8.21 -18.74
N ALA A 283 -16.00 -9.38 -18.98
CA ALA A 283 -15.40 -10.68 -18.67
C ALA A 283 -13.99 -10.83 -19.26
N ALA A 284 -13.74 -10.24 -20.43
CA ALA A 284 -12.41 -10.26 -21.05
C ALA A 284 -11.33 -9.54 -20.22
N ALA A 285 -11.71 -8.49 -19.49
CA ALA A 285 -10.78 -7.76 -18.61
C ALA A 285 -10.43 -8.60 -17.37
N HIS A 286 -11.40 -9.33 -16.81
CA HIS A 286 -11.16 -10.28 -15.73
C HIS A 286 -10.21 -11.40 -16.16
N ASP A 287 -10.44 -11.98 -17.33
CA ASP A 287 -9.60 -13.06 -17.85
C ASP A 287 -8.18 -12.56 -18.12
N LEU A 288 -8.02 -11.36 -18.70
CA LEU A 288 -6.70 -10.76 -18.90
C LEU A 288 -5.95 -10.56 -17.57
N LEU A 289 -6.64 -10.04 -16.55
CA LEU A 289 -6.05 -9.80 -15.24
C LEU A 289 -5.67 -11.09 -14.51
N GLU A 290 -6.56 -12.09 -14.45
CA GLU A 290 -6.27 -13.41 -13.84
C GLU A 290 -4.98 -13.97 -14.44
N GLN A 291 -4.97 -14.00 -15.75
CA GLN A 291 -3.96 -14.65 -16.54
C GLN A 291 -2.64 -13.84 -16.38
N ARG A 292 -2.70 -12.52 -16.14
CA ARG A 292 -1.54 -11.69 -15.78
C ARG A 292 -1.04 -11.99 -14.36
N LEU A 293 -1.91 -12.07 -13.36
CA LEU A 293 -1.56 -12.41 -11.98
C LEU A 293 -0.82 -13.76 -11.93
N VAL A 294 -1.37 -14.79 -12.56
CA VAL A 294 -0.75 -16.13 -12.62
C VAL A 294 0.59 -16.10 -13.33
N SER A 295 0.71 -15.37 -14.46
CA SER A 295 1.98 -15.24 -15.17
C SER A 295 3.05 -14.52 -14.34
N PHE A 296 2.63 -13.50 -13.57
CA PHE A 296 3.54 -12.71 -12.76
C PHE A 296 4.01 -13.51 -11.55
N GLU A 297 3.10 -14.20 -10.85
CA GLU A 297 3.43 -15.13 -9.78
C GLU A 297 4.47 -16.17 -10.24
N ALA A 298 4.22 -16.83 -11.37
CA ALA A 298 5.14 -17.83 -11.90
C ALA A 298 6.53 -17.27 -12.29
N SER A 299 6.62 -15.95 -12.51
CA SER A 299 7.86 -15.25 -12.84
C SER A 299 8.64 -14.77 -11.61
N LEU A 300 8.04 -14.77 -10.41
CA LEU A 300 8.71 -14.30 -9.21
C LEU A 300 9.86 -15.27 -8.84
N PRO A 301 11.08 -14.75 -8.57
CA PRO A 301 12.16 -15.57 -8.05
C PRO A 301 11.76 -16.26 -6.75
N ARG A 302 12.19 -17.52 -6.59
CA ARG A 302 12.00 -18.25 -5.33
C ARG A 302 12.77 -17.55 -4.22
N VAL A 303 12.12 -17.33 -3.08
CA VAL A 303 12.78 -16.80 -1.89
C VAL A 303 13.68 -17.90 -1.32
N GLN A 304 14.99 -17.77 -1.49
CA GLN A 304 15.95 -18.69 -0.86
C GLN A 304 16.31 -18.15 0.52
N ILE A 305 15.65 -18.67 1.55
CA ILE A 305 16.01 -18.39 2.94
C ILE A 305 17.27 -19.19 3.23
N HIS A 306 18.42 -18.53 3.17
CA HIS A 306 19.67 -19.12 3.59
C HIS A 306 19.64 -19.24 5.11
N ILE A 307 19.29 -20.42 5.63
CA ILE A 307 19.44 -20.74 7.05
C ILE A 307 20.94 -20.67 7.36
N PRO A 308 21.43 -19.72 8.17
CA PRO A 308 22.83 -19.67 8.54
C PRO A 308 23.17 -20.98 9.29
N GLY A 309 23.94 -21.83 8.62
CA GLY A 309 24.34 -23.13 9.16
C GLY A 309 25.16 -22.97 10.44
N ILE A 310 24.79 -23.76 11.45
CA ILE A 310 25.34 -23.88 12.81
C ILE A 310 26.84 -24.30 12.88
N LEU A 311 27.62 -24.28 11.80
CA LEU A 311 28.99 -24.82 11.81
C LEU A 311 30.04 -23.87 11.19
N ASP A 312 30.84 -23.30 12.09
CA ASP A 312 32.30 -23.08 11.98
C ASP A 312 32.92 -22.00 11.09
N SER A 313 32.31 -20.83 10.91
CA SER A 313 33.03 -19.66 10.35
C SER A 313 33.09 -18.48 11.32
N PRO A 314 34.27 -17.88 11.57
CA PRO A 314 34.42 -16.79 12.53
C PRO A 314 33.70 -15.52 12.06
N PRO A 315 33.16 -14.72 13.00
CA PRO A 315 32.36 -13.54 12.70
C PRO A 315 33.26 -12.37 12.28
N SER A 316 33.59 -12.29 11.00
CA SER A 316 34.12 -11.05 10.42
C SER A 316 32.97 -10.18 9.93
N SER A 317 32.65 -9.14 10.72
CA SER A 317 31.90 -7.92 10.38
C SER A 317 30.43 -8.03 9.91
N PHE A 318 29.50 -7.66 10.81
CA PHE A 318 28.22 -6.97 10.54
C PHE A 318 27.47 -7.31 9.23
N SER A 319 27.12 -8.58 9.01
CA SER A 319 26.31 -8.98 7.84
C SER A 319 25.04 -9.76 8.23
N THR A 320 24.56 -9.60 9.46
CA THR A 320 23.36 -10.27 9.97
C THR A 320 22.36 -9.24 10.53
N SER A 321 21.76 -8.47 9.65
CA SER A 321 20.39 -8.02 9.87
C SER A 321 19.59 -8.38 8.63
N SER A 322 18.54 -9.16 8.85
CA SER A 322 17.57 -9.67 7.88
C SER A 322 16.73 -8.52 7.31
N THR A 323 17.36 -7.52 6.69
CA THR A 323 16.69 -6.43 5.99
C THR A 323 15.74 -7.02 4.97
N HIS A 324 14.46 -6.83 5.23
CA HIS A 324 13.33 -7.39 4.51
C HIS A 324 13.54 -7.32 3.00
N SER A 325 13.56 -8.48 2.34
CA SER A 325 13.69 -8.50 0.89
C SER A 325 12.38 -8.00 0.28
N PRO A 326 12.38 -6.92 -0.53
CA PRO A 326 11.20 -6.47 -1.28
C PRO A 326 10.52 -7.60 -2.07
N LEU A 327 11.30 -8.63 -2.43
CA LEU A 327 10.81 -9.83 -3.08
C LEU A 327 9.80 -10.61 -2.20
N MET A 328 10.04 -10.72 -0.90
CA MET A 328 9.10 -11.36 0.03
C MET A 328 7.77 -10.60 0.05
N THR A 329 7.83 -9.27 0.16
CA THR A 329 6.65 -8.41 0.11
C THR A 329 5.94 -8.51 -1.24
N ALA A 330 6.69 -8.65 -2.35
CA ALA A 330 6.12 -8.88 -3.68
C ALA A 330 5.32 -10.19 -3.75
N HIS A 331 5.82 -11.27 -3.15
CA HIS A 331 5.09 -12.54 -3.03
C HIS A 331 3.82 -12.37 -2.19
N LEU A 332 3.90 -11.68 -1.05
CA LEU A 332 2.74 -11.42 -0.20
C LEU A 332 1.66 -10.63 -0.94
N PHE A 333 2.01 -9.55 -1.63
CA PHE A 333 1.05 -8.74 -2.40
C PHE A 333 0.45 -9.51 -3.58
N THR A 334 1.24 -10.33 -4.26
CA THR A 334 0.75 -11.13 -5.38
C THR A 334 -0.27 -12.17 -4.92
N ASN A 335 0.02 -12.88 -3.83
CA ASN A 335 -0.90 -13.87 -3.26
C ASN A 335 -2.15 -13.21 -2.66
N LEU A 336 -2.01 -12.06 -2.01
CA LEU A 336 -3.15 -11.27 -1.54
C LEU A 336 -4.06 -10.83 -2.71
N ALA A 337 -3.47 -10.39 -3.82
CA ALA A 337 -4.22 -10.04 -5.03
C ALA A 337 -4.96 -11.26 -5.60
N LEU A 338 -4.32 -12.44 -5.64
CA LEU A 338 -4.96 -13.69 -6.07
C LEU A 338 -6.13 -14.08 -5.19
N ILE A 339 -5.98 -14.03 -3.85
CA ILE A 339 -7.05 -14.32 -2.90
C ILE A 339 -8.25 -13.42 -3.14
N ARG A 340 -8.02 -12.10 -3.21
CA ARG A 340 -9.09 -11.11 -3.43
C ARG A 340 -9.80 -11.34 -4.77
N PHE A 341 -9.02 -11.60 -5.83
CA PHE A 341 -9.55 -11.83 -7.16
C PHE A 341 -10.45 -13.09 -7.21
N TYR A 342 -9.98 -14.22 -6.68
CA TYR A 342 -10.75 -15.46 -6.72
C TYR A 342 -11.95 -15.44 -5.76
N SER A 343 -11.84 -14.78 -4.61
CA SER A 343 -12.97 -14.62 -3.68
C SER A 343 -14.09 -13.77 -4.30
N PHE A 344 -13.73 -12.71 -5.04
CA PHE A 344 -14.70 -11.93 -5.81
C PHE A 344 -15.36 -12.75 -6.92
N ARG A 345 -14.57 -13.51 -7.70
CA ARG A 345 -15.11 -14.39 -8.77
C ARG A 345 -16.06 -15.43 -8.21
N GLN A 346 -15.72 -16.02 -7.06
CA GLN A 346 -16.60 -16.95 -6.36
C GLN A 346 -17.94 -16.29 -5.99
N ALA A 347 -17.90 -15.12 -5.36
CA ALA A 347 -19.12 -14.39 -4.98
C ALA A 347 -19.98 -13.99 -6.20
N ALA A 348 -19.34 -13.62 -7.31
CA ALA A 348 -20.04 -13.31 -8.56
C ALA A 348 -20.72 -14.54 -9.18
N ASP A 349 -20.04 -15.70 -9.21
CA ASP A 349 -20.61 -16.95 -9.71
C ASP A 349 -21.79 -17.42 -8.83
N GLU A 350 -21.68 -17.31 -7.50
CA GLU A 350 -22.75 -17.67 -6.56
C GLU A 350 -24.03 -16.83 -6.76
N LEU A 351 -23.90 -15.56 -7.14
CA LEU A 351 -25.03 -14.71 -7.50
C LEU A 351 -25.71 -15.15 -8.80
N VAL A 352 -24.94 -15.63 -9.78
CA VAL A 352 -25.47 -16.12 -11.07
C VAL A 352 -26.12 -17.49 -10.90
N ASP A 353 -25.52 -18.39 -10.11
CA ASP A 353 -26.01 -19.75 -9.85
C ASP A 353 -27.36 -19.78 -9.13
N SER A 354 -27.74 -18.70 -8.44
CA SER A 354 -29.11 -18.53 -7.91
C SER A 354 -30.20 -18.62 -9.00
N PHE A 355 -29.82 -18.57 -10.28
CA PHE A 355 -30.66 -18.76 -11.46
C PHE A 355 -30.52 -20.14 -12.16
N ASP A 356 -30.08 -21.19 -11.44
CA ASP A 356 -30.17 -22.62 -11.83
C ASP A 356 -29.28 -23.10 -13.00
N LEU A 357 -28.15 -22.42 -13.30
CA LEU A 357 -27.26 -22.79 -14.42
C LEU A 357 -25.77 -22.92 -14.03
N ALA A 358 -25.42 -24.11 -13.51
CA ALA A 358 -24.10 -24.79 -13.53
C ALA A 358 -23.01 -24.44 -12.47
N PRO A 359 -22.87 -25.24 -11.38
CA PRO A 359 -21.94 -25.00 -10.26
C PRO A 359 -20.46 -25.38 -10.48
N ALA A 360 -20.01 -25.64 -11.72
CA ALA A 360 -18.70 -26.27 -11.94
C ALA A 360 -17.50 -25.32 -11.70
N SER A 361 -17.65 -24.00 -11.87
CA SER A 361 -16.55 -23.03 -11.75
C SER A 361 -16.26 -22.61 -10.31
N ALA A 362 -17.27 -22.51 -9.44
CA ALA A 362 -17.12 -22.02 -8.07
C ALA A 362 -16.14 -22.84 -7.22
N SER A 363 -16.18 -24.18 -7.37
CA SER A 363 -15.23 -25.09 -6.69
C SER A 363 -13.77 -24.86 -7.09
N SER A 364 -13.53 -24.44 -8.33
CA SER A 364 -12.20 -24.13 -8.86
C SER A 364 -11.64 -22.84 -8.24
N TRP A 365 -12.46 -21.80 -8.11
CA TRP A 365 -12.04 -20.52 -7.53
C TRP A 365 -11.65 -20.65 -6.05
N ARG A 366 -12.44 -21.40 -5.29
CA ARG A 366 -12.16 -21.68 -3.88
C ARG A 366 -10.81 -22.38 -3.71
N SER A 367 -10.55 -23.41 -4.51
CA SER A 367 -9.28 -24.16 -4.50
C SER A 367 -8.08 -23.26 -4.81
N LYS A 368 -8.20 -22.39 -5.83
CA LYS A 368 -7.16 -21.42 -6.17
C LYS A 368 -6.91 -20.38 -5.08
N SER A 369 -7.97 -19.88 -4.42
CA SER A 369 -7.86 -18.95 -3.29
C SER A 369 -7.15 -19.61 -2.09
N MET A 370 -7.51 -20.86 -1.77
CA MET A 370 -6.84 -21.63 -0.72
C MET A 370 -5.35 -21.85 -1.03
N GLN A 371 -4.99 -22.18 -2.27
CA GLN A 371 -3.59 -22.34 -2.65
C GLN A 371 -2.77 -21.06 -2.44
N ALA A 372 -3.35 -19.88 -2.72
CA ALA A 372 -2.70 -18.60 -2.45
C ALA A 372 -2.58 -18.31 -0.94
N ALA A 373 -3.60 -18.65 -0.14
CA ALA A 373 -3.55 -18.54 1.33
C ALA A 373 -2.47 -19.44 1.95
N ASP A 374 -2.28 -20.64 1.41
CA ASP A 374 -1.24 -21.58 1.84
C ASP A 374 0.15 -21.02 1.63
N ARG A 375 0.38 -20.40 0.46
CA ARG A 375 1.64 -19.73 0.15
C ARG A 375 1.90 -18.56 1.11
N ILE A 376 0.89 -17.75 1.43
CA ILE A 376 1.03 -16.70 2.45
C ILE A 376 1.44 -17.33 3.78
N THR A 377 0.72 -18.35 4.25
CA THR A 377 1.01 -19.01 5.53
C THR A 377 2.44 -19.57 5.59
N GLU A 378 2.91 -20.20 4.51
CA GLU A 378 4.29 -20.69 4.38
C GLU A 378 5.30 -19.54 4.51
N LEU A 379 5.14 -18.46 3.73
CA LEU A 379 6.01 -17.28 3.77
C LEU A 379 6.03 -16.63 5.17
N LEU A 380 4.88 -16.59 5.86
CA LEU A 380 4.78 -16.05 7.22
C LEU A 380 5.44 -16.94 8.26
N SER A 381 5.32 -18.27 8.12
CA SER A 381 5.98 -19.22 9.02
C SER A 381 7.51 -19.13 8.94
N ASP A 382 8.00 -18.87 7.74
CA ASP A 382 9.40 -18.61 7.44
C ASP A 382 9.87 -17.27 8.01
N LEU A 383 9.05 -16.22 7.87
CA LEU A 383 9.31 -14.90 8.44
C LEU A 383 9.45 -14.96 9.96
N ASN A 384 8.53 -15.64 10.66
CA ASN A 384 8.45 -15.69 12.13
C ASN A 384 9.75 -16.17 12.82
N ARG A 385 10.71 -16.73 12.07
CA ARG A 385 12.03 -17.09 12.58
C ARG A 385 13.05 -15.93 12.63
N GLU A 386 12.78 -14.76 12.02
CA GLU A 386 13.76 -13.66 11.84
C GLU A 386 13.21 -12.21 11.93
N VAL A 387 12.04 -11.93 12.52
CA VAL A 387 11.32 -10.65 12.27
C VAL A 387 11.69 -9.42 13.14
N GLY A 388 11.84 -8.26 12.48
CA GLY A 388 11.75 -6.89 13.04
C GLY A 388 10.45 -6.13 12.68
N VAL A 389 10.27 -4.92 13.24
CA VAL A 389 8.98 -4.21 13.45
C VAL A 389 8.20 -3.72 12.18
N SER A 390 8.82 -3.51 11.01
CA SER A 390 8.13 -2.99 9.78
C SER A 390 7.05 -3.90 9.24
N GLN A 391 7.05 -5.17 9.61
CA GLN A 391 6.15 -6.14 9.01
C GLN A 391 4.68 -5.94 9.44
N ALA A 392 4.42 -5.27 10.56
CA ALA A 392 3.10 -5.19 11.20
C ALA A 392 1.95 -4.69 10.30
N ALA A 393 2.14 -3.66 9.46
CA ALA A 393 1.02 -3.12 8.66
C ALA A 393 0.69 -3.88 7.41
N LEU A 394 1.66 -4.57 6.83
CA LEU A 394 1.47 -5.30 5.57
C LEU A 394 1.13 -6.76 5.83
N LEU A 395 1.69 -7.30 6.92
CA LEU A 395 1.30 -8.61 7.43
C LEU A 395 -0.16 -8.65 7.85
N GLY A 396 -0.68 -7.58 8.45
CA GLY A 396 -2.07 -7.53 8.92
C GLY A 396 -3.07 -7.89 7.82
N PRO A 397 -3.18 -7.10 6.73
CA PRO A 397 -4.12 -7.36 5.65
C PRO A 397 -3.90 -8.69 4.92
N ALA A 398 -2.65 -9.09 4.69
CA ALA A 398 -2.34 -10.37 4.04
C ALA A 398 -2.74 -11.57 4.90
N SER A 399 -2.44 -11.50 6.20
CA SER A 399 -2.80 -12.55 7.17
C SER A 399 -4.32 -12.61 7.39
N LEU A 400 -4.99 -11.46 7.47
CA LEU A 400 -6.44 -11.38 7.59
C LEU A 400 -7.13 -12.00 6.37
N ALA A 401 -6.70 -11.65 5.15
CA ALA A 401 -7.29 -12.22 3.95
C ALA A 401 -7.09 -13.73 3.86
N ALA A 402 -5.89 -14.24 4.20
CA ALA A 402 -5.65 -15.68 4.28
C ALA A 402 -6.54 -16.36 5.34
N TYR A 403 -6.69 -15.71 6.50
CA TYR A 403 -7.57 -16.18 7.56
C TYR A 403 -9.04 -16.25 7.13
N GLU A 404 -9.55 -15.22 6.44
CA GLU A 404 -10.92 -15.19 5.91
C GLU A 404 -11.19 -16.34 4.92
N VAL A 405 -10.23 -16.65 4.05
CA VAL A 405 -10.32 -17.80 3.13
C VAL A 405 -10.45 -19.12 3.89
N TYR A 406 -9.62 -19.32 4.92
CA TYR A 406 -9.69 -20.53 5.74
C TYR A 406 -10.98 -20.61 6.54
N ALA A 407 -11.42 -19.49 7.13
CA ALA A 407 -12.69 -19.43 7.86
C ALA A 407 -13.87 -19.76 6.95
N ALA A 408 -13.90 -19.23 5.72
CA ALA A 408 -14.92 -19.55 4.73
C ALA A 408 -14.90 -21.03 4.34
N ALA A 409 -13.71 -21.66 4.24
CA ALA A 409 -13.59 -23.10 3.98
C ALA A 409 -14.13 -23.98 5.11
N LEU A 410 -14.15 -23.49 6.36
CA LEU A 410 -14.69 -24.20 7.52
C LEU A 410 -16.21 -24.02 7.71
N THR A 411 -16.85 -23.07 7.02
CA THR A 411 -18.31 -22.90 7.15
C THR A 411 -19.07 -24.10 6.58
N PRO A 412 -20.03 -24.69 7.31
CA PRO A 412 -20.64 -25.99 7.00
C PRO A 412 -21.70 -25.98 5.89
N GLU A 413 -22.15 -24.82 5.42
CA GLU A 413 -23.19 -24.71 4.36
C GLU A 413 -22.82 -25.43 3.04
N PRO A 414 -21.62 -25.25 2.46
CA PRO A 414 -21.20 -25.99 1.28
C PRO A 414 -21.01 -27.49 1.54
N LEU A 415 -20.74 -27.92 2.78
CA LEU A 415 -20.61 -29.34 3.13
C LEU A 415 -21.98 -30.02 3.17
N ALA A 416 -23.00 -29.36 3.73
CA ALA A 416 -24.37 -29.86 3.72
C ALA A 416 -24.94 -29.92 2.29
N ALA A 417 -24.64 -28.92 1.45
CA ALA A 417 -25.03 -28.90 0.04
C ALA A 417 -24.29 -29.96 -0.79
N ALA A 418 -22.97 -30.12 -0.61
CA ALA A 418 -22.17 -31.14 -1.28
C ALA A 418 -22.60 -32.57 -0.88
N LEU A 419 -22.90 -32.80 0.40
CA LEU A 419 -23.44 -34.07 0.89
C LEU A 419 -24.86 -34.35 0.36
N SER A 420 -25.64 -33.32 0.04
CA SER A 420 -26.98 -33.47 -0.57
C SER A 420 -26.96 -33.69 -2.09
N LEU A 421 -25.95 -33.18 -2.81
CA LEU A 421 -25.79 -33.37 -4.26
C LEU A 421 -24.94 -34.60 -4.63
N SER A 422 -24.16 -35.15 -3.70
CA SER A 422 -23.37 -36.37 -3.88
C SER A 422 -24.21 -37.65 -3.82
N SER A 423 -25.47 -37.61 -4.26
CA SER A 423 -26.24 -38.80 -4.54
C SER A 423 -25.74 -39.43 -5.85
N LEU A 424 -25.02 -40.55 -5.69
CA LEU A 424 -24.60 -41.57 -6.67
C LEU A 424 -23.12 -41.49 -7.12
N ASN A 425 -22.29 -42.24 -6.37
CA ASN A 425 -21.03 -42.88 -6.78
C ASN A 425 -19.69 -42.15 -6.52
N ALA A 426 -19.46 -41.73 -5.27
CA ALA A 426 -18.22 -41.95 -4.51
C ALA A 426 -18.41 -41.26 -3.16
N CYS A 427 -18.55 -42.03 -2.08
CA CYS A 427 -18.52 -41.43 -0.74
C CYS A 427 -17.05 -41.13 -0.44
N PRO A 428 -16.63 -39.86 -0.30
CA PRO A 428 -15.33 -39.57 0.27
C PRO A 428 -15.26 -40.18 1.68
N ASP A 429 -14.09 -40.70 2.04
CA ASP A 429 -13.85 -41.30 3.35
C ASP A 429 -14.00 -40.19 4.41
N PRO A 430 -14.93 -40.28 5.38
CA PRO A 430 -15.13 -39.25 6.40
C PRO A 430 -13.86 -38.94 7.19
N ALA A 431 -12.89 -39.87 7.24
CA ALA A 431 -11.59 -39.63 7.84
C ALA A 431 -10.72 -38.60 7.09
N ASP A 432 -10.88 -38.45 5.77
CA ASP A 432 -10.12 -37.47 4.97
C ASP A 432 -10.64 -36.04 5.21
N ASP A 433 -11.96 -35.89 5.39
CA ASP A 433 -12.57 -34.59 5.66
C ASP A 433 -12.19 -34.07 7.06
N ASP A 434 -12.19 -34.94 8.08
CA ASP A 434 -11.74 -34.59 9.43
C ASP A 434 -10.25 -34.17 9.46
N LEU A 435 -9.40 -34.85 8.69
CA LEU A 435 -7.98 -34.48 8.55
C LEU A 435 -7.79 -33.12 7.89
N ARG A 436 -8.57 -32.81 6.84
CA ARG A 436 -8.54 -31.50 6.17
C ARG A 436 -9.00 -30.38 7.09
N ILE A 437 -10.06 -30.60 7.87
CA ILE A 437 -10.55 -29.63 8.85
C ILE A 437 -9.45 -29.32 9.89
N LEU A 438 -8.78 -30.35 10.41
CA LEU A 438 -7.66 -30.19 11.36
C LEU A 438 -6.47 -29.43 10.73
N GLU A 439 -6.15 -29.72 9.47
CA GLU A 439 -5.07 -29.02 8.76
C GLU A 439 -5.39 -27.52 8.58
N ILE A 440 -6.61 -27.19 8.15
CA ILE A 440 -7.07 -25.80 8.00
C ILE A 440 -7.03 -25.07 9.34
N GLN A 441 -7.51 -25.70 10.41
CA GLN A 441 -7.46 -25.14 11.77
C GLN A 441 -6.02 -24.88 12.23
N SER A 442 -5.10 -25.82 11.98
CA SER A 442 -3.68 -25.64 12.28
C SER A 442 -3.07 -24.45 11.55
N ARG A 443 -3.41 -24.25 10.26
CA ARG A 443 -2.93 -23.11 9.46
C ARG A 443 -3.48 -21.78 9.98
N MET A 444 -4.77 -21.73 10.32
CA MET A 444 -5.37 -20.56 10.96
C MET A 444 -4.69 -20.22 12.28
N GLN A 445 -4.35 -21.23 13.10
CA GLN A 445 -3.64 -21.01 14.36
C GLN A 445 -2.22 -20.46 14.13
N CYS A 446 -1.50 -20.95 13.12
CA CYS A 446 -0.21 -20.40 12.72
C CYS A 446 -0.31 -18.93 12.30
N LEU A 447 -1.33 -18.56 11.50
CA LEU A 447 -1.58 -17.17 11.10
C LEU A 447 -1.84 -16.28 12.32
N LEU A 448 -2.73 -16.70 13.23
CA LEU A 448 -3.04 -15.94 14.44
C LEU A 448 -1.81 -15.75 15.33
N HIS A 449 -0.96 -16.77 15.43
CA HIS A 449 0.29 -16.66 16.17
C HIS A 449 1.27 -15.67 15.51
N ALA A 450 1.43 -15.72 14.19
CA ALA A 450 2.25 -14.76 13.45
C ALA A 450 1.70 -13.32 13.59
N MET A 451 0.37 -13.13 13.50
CA MET A 451 -0.27 -11.83 13.70
C MET A 451 -0.06 -11.29 15.12
N ALA A 452 -0.20 -12.14 16.13
CA ALA A 452 0.02 -11.78 17.52
C ALA A 452 1.49 -11.39 17.79
N ALA A 453 2.44 -12.10 17.16
CA ALA A 453 3.87 -11.84 17.31
C ALA A 453 4.29 -10.52 16.66
N HIS A 454 3.70 -10.16 15.51
CA HIS A 454 4.18 -9.04 14.70
C HIS A 454 3.35 -7.76 14.81
N ALA A 455 2.10 -7.83 15.29
CA ALA A 455 1.24 -6.68 15.43
C ALA A 455 0.34 -6.76 16.68
N PRO A 456 0.90 -6.90 17.90
CA PRO A 456 0.11 -7.12 19.12
C PRO A 456 -0.85 -5.97 19.46
N HIS A 457 -0.67 -4.80 18.85
CA HIS A 457 -1.47 -3.60 19.12
C HIS A 457 -2.20 -3.04 17.89
N SER A 458 -2.14 -3.71 16.73
CA SER A 458 -2.90 -3.22 15.59
C SER A 458 -4.39 -3.51 15.77
N ALA A 459 -5.24 -2.55 15.43
CA ALA A 459 -6.70 -2.74 15.44
C ALA A 459 -7.11 -3.97 14.60
N LEU A 460 -6.35 -4.24 13.53
CA LEU A 460 -6.54 -5.37 12.63
C LEU A 460 -6.18 -6.71 13.28
N SER A 461 -5.11 -6.77 14.09
CA SER A 461 -4.78 -7.94 14.91
C SER A 461 -5.85 -8.21 15.98
N ASN A 462 -6.35 -7.16 16.64
CA ASN A 462 -7.46 -7.28 17.60
C ASN A 462 -8.75 -7.77 16.91
N HIS A 463 -9.03 -7.31 15.69
CA HIS A 463 -10.18 -7.75 14.91
C HIS A 463 -10.07 -9.23 14.53
N CYS A 464 -8.91 -9.68 14.01
CA CYS A 464 -8.66 -11.10 13.72
C CYS A 464 -8.77 -11.97 14.96
N TRP A 465 -8.22 -11.53 16.09
CA TRP A 465 -8.37 -12.22 17.36
C TRP A 465 -9.83 -12.35 17.78
N THR A 466 -10.62 -11.29 17.58
CA THR A 466 -12.05 -11.30 17.87
C THR A 466 -12.81 -12.30 16.98
N LEU A 467 -12.51 -12.32 15.67
CA LEU A 467 -13.06 -13.29 14.72
C LEU A 467 -12.66 -14.74 15.06
N ALA A 468 -11.41 -14.95 15.45
CA ALA A 468 -10.91 -16.26 15.89
C ALA A 468 -11.61 -16.76 17.16
N MET A 469 -11.84 -15.88 18.12
CA MET A 469 -12.57 -16.25 19.34
C MET A 469 -14.05 -16.55 19.03
N ALA A 470 -14.69 -15.79 18.14
CA ALA A 470 -16.07 -16.05 17.71
C ALA A 470 -16.22 -17.41 16.99
N THR A 471 -15.32 -17.72 16.05
CA THR A 471 -15.33 -19.01 15.34
C THR A 471 -15.07 -20.20 16.28
N SER A 472 -14.15 -20.07 17.23
CA SER A 472 -13.86 -21.14 18.20
C SER A 472 -15.00 -21.44 19.19
N THR A 473 -15.86 -20.44 19.46
CA THR A 473 -16.96 -20.56 20.44
C THR A 473 -18.29 -20.97 19.79
N GLY A 474 -18.34 -21.08 18.46
CA GLY A 474 -19.58 -21.38 17.72
C GLY A 474 -20.65 -20.28 17.85
N GLN A 475 -20.28 -19.09 18.34
CA GLN A 475 -21.20 -17.95 18.45
C GLN A 475 -21.19 -17.15 17.14
N THR A 476 -22.35 -17.06 16.49
CA THR A 476 -22.57 -16.13 15.39
C THR A 476 -22.58 -14.70 15.94
N MET A 477 -21.61 -13.88 15.54
CA MET A 477 -21.58 -12.46 15.88
C MET A 477 -22.77 -11.73 15.20
N PRO A 478 -23.43 -10.78 15.88
CA PRO A 478 -24.37 -9.89 15.21
C PRO A 478 -23.60 -9.03 14.20
N VAL A 479 -23.99 -9.10 12.92
CA VAL A 479 -23.49 -8.19 11.87
C VAL A 479 -23.90 -6.78 12.27
N SER A 480 -22.94 -5.98 12.75
CA SER A 480 -23.16 -4.57 13.01
C SER A 480 -23.34 -3.85 11.67
N ALA A 481 -24.59 -3.55 11.34
CA ALA A 481 -24.92 -2.59 10.29
C ALA A 481 -24.17 -1.28 10.59
N SER A 482 -23.56 -0.71 9.55
CA SER A 482 -23.01 0.64 9.56
C SER A 482 -24.00 1.60 10.22
N ALA A 483 -23.59 2.18 11.35
CA ALA A 483 -24.40 3.14 12.09
C ALA A 483 -24.57 4.40 11.25
N SER A 484 -25.72 4.51 10.57
CA SER A 484 -26.22 5.79 10.10
C SER A 484 -26.61 6.61 11.32
N VAL A 485 -25.77 7.57 11.68
CA VAL A 485 -26.07 8.58 12.71
C VAL A 485 -27.21 9.45 12.18
N SER A 486 -28.44 9.14 12.61
CA SER A 486 -29.59 10.02 12.45
C SER A 486 -29.50 11.12 13.52
N VAL A 487 -28.93 12.27 13.14
CA VAL A 487 -28.99 13.49 13.96
C VAL A 487 -30.43 14.01 13.90
N SER A 488 -31.23 13.66 14.91
CA SER A 488 -32.50 14.32 15.21
C SER A 488 -32.29 15.24 16.40
N GLY A 489 -32.43 16.55 16.17
CA GLY A 489 -32.25 17.55 17.21
C GLY A 489 -31.92 18.93 16.63
N THR A 490 -32.87 19.53 15.94
CA THR A 490 -32.82 20.97 15.62
C THR A 490 -33.24 21.77 16.86
N PRO A 491 -32.41 22.68 17.39
CA PRO A 491 -32.90 23.77 18.21
C PRO A 491 -33.39 24.92 17.31
N SER A 492 -34.55 25.46 17.67
CA SER A 492 -35.21 26.60 17.04
C SER A 492 -34.30 27.86 17.01
N PRO A 493 -34.35 28.68 15.95
CA PRO A 493 -33.61 29.93 15.89
C PRO A 493 -34.33 31.02 16.72
N PRO A 494 -33.59 31.97 17.31
CA PRO A 494 -34.19 33.15 17.93
C PRO A 494 -34.70 34.11 16.83
N SER A 495 -35.92 34.58 17.03
CA SER A 495 -36.60 35.60 16.24
C SER A 495 -35.80 36.90 16.23
N PHE A 496 -35.20 37.24 15.09
CA PHE A 496 -34.68 38.58 14.81
C PHE A 496 -35.74 39.41 14.10
N ILE A 497 -36.11 40.51 14.76
CA ILE A 497 -36.91 41.60 14.25
C ILE A 497 -36.03 42.38 13.26
N MET A 498 -36.41 42.44 11.99
CA MET A 498 -35.87 43.42 11.05
C MET A 498 -36.83 44.59 10.96
N ASP A 499 -36.41 45.71 11.54
CA ASP A 499 -36.98 47.02 11.25
C ASP A 499 -36.62 47.44 9.82
N GLU A 500 -37.66 47.92 9.18
CA GLU A 500 -37.75 48.50 7.85
C GLU A 500 -37.09 49.89 7.86
N VAL A 501 -36.01 50.09 7.08
CA VAL A 501 -35.60 51.45 6.66
C VAL A 501 -35.16 51.45 5.20
N LEU A 502 -35.87 52.29 4.46
CA LEU A 502 -35.72 52.63 3.06
C LEU A 502 -34.51 53.52 2.74
N TYR A 503 -34.16 53.46 1.46
CA TYR A 503 -33.70 54.54 0.57
C TYR A 503 -32.20 54.92 0.49
N SER A 504 -31.72 54.77 -0.76
CA SER A 504 -30.78 55.62 -1.54
C SER A 504 -29.44 54.99 -1.86
#